data_AF-A0A538P7R9-F1
#
_entry.id   AF-A0A538P7R9-F1
#
_cell.length_a   1.000
_cell.length_b   1.000
_cell.length_c   1.000
_cell.angle_alpha   90.00
_cell.angle_beta   90.00
_cell.angle_gamma   90.00
#
_symmetry.space_group_name_H-M   'P 1'
#
loop_
_entity.id
_entity.type
_entity.pdbx_description
1 polymer ?
#
loop_
_entity_poly.entity_id
_entity_poly.type
_entity_poly.pdbx_seq_one_letter_code
_entity_poly.pdbx_strand_id
1 'polypeptide(L)'
;MAATLSFSDGSIANLIYVANGDKSVPKEYFEVFCEGGAGIINDFCTLELRRDGKTVSTKSRRDKGHNREIELTLNAMRNGGPSPIPFEDLVEVTKACFAVHQSISVGQSVWLKENAPRLPAEATYSDGAS
;
A
#
# COMPACT_ATOMS: atom_id res chain seq x y z
N MET A 1 -11.76 8.09 -2.51
CA MET A 1 -11.86 6.63 -2.68
C MET A 1 -11.12 5.98 -1.53
N ALA A 2 -11.64 4.89 -0.98
CA ALA A 2 -10.90 4.02 -0.08
C ALA A 2 -10.91 2.60 -0.66
N ALA A 3 -9.81 1.87 -0.53
CA ALA A 3 -9.68 0.49 -0.95
C ALA A 3 -8.94 -0.31 0.13
N THR A 4 -9.41 -1.53 0.41
CA THR A 4 -8.73 -2.48 1.29
C THR A 4 -8.18 -3.62 0.44
N LEU A 5 -6.90 -3.90 0.60
CA LEU A 5 -6.18 -4.96 -0.10
C LEU A 5 -5.76 -6.02 0.91
N SER A 6 -6.01 -7.29 0.60
CA SER A 6 -5.53 -8.43 1.39
C SER A 6 -4.49 -9.19 0.60
N PHE A 7 -3.35 -9.46 1.24
CA PHE A 7 -2.22 -10.14 0.62
C PHE A 7 -2.15 -11.61 1.03
N SER A 8 -1.41 -12.41 0.26
CA SER A 8 -1.29 -13.85 0.50
C SER A 8 -0.54 -14.21 1.78
N ASP A 9 0.27 -13.29 2.31
CA ASP A 9 0.96 -13.44 3.60
C ASP A 9 0.06 -13.08 4.81
N GLY A 10 -1.21 -12.73 4.56
CA GLY A 10 -2.16 -12.32 5.58
C GLY A 10 -2.09 -10.85 5.97
N SER A 11 -1.17 -10.08 5.39
CA SER A 11 -1.13 -8.63 5.59
C SER A 11 -2.32 -7.93 4.93
N ILE A 12 -2.67 -6.76 5.45
CA ILE A 12 -3.78 -5.93 4.97
C ILE A 12 -3.25 -4.52 4.75
N ALA A 13 -3.56 -3.94 3.60
CA ALA A 13 -3.32 -2.52 3.33
C ALA A 13 -4.64 -1.78 3.14
N ASN A 14 -4.73 -0.58 3.72
CA ASN A 14 -5.82 0.34 3.47
C ASN A 14 -5.28 1.55 2.72
N LEU A 15 -5.80 1.78 1.51
CA LEU A 15 -5.46 2.90 0.65
C LEU A 15 -6.59 3.92 0.70
N ILE A 16 -6.30 5.14 1.13
CA ILE A 16 -7.23 6.26 1.10
C ILE A 16 -6.72 7.28 0.10
N TYR A 17 -7.46 7.47 -0.99
CA TYR A 17 -7.16 8.42 -2.05
C TYR A 17 -8.14 9.59 -2.01
N VAL A 18 -7.64 10.79 -1.74
CA VAL A 18 -8.42 12.04 -1.67
C VAL A 18 -7.81 13.07 -2.61
N ALA A 19 -8.63 13.65 -3.50
CA ALA A 19 -8.19 14.64 -4.48
C ALA A 19 -8.68 16.08 -4.19
N ASN A 20 -9.56 16.26 -3.19
CA ASN A 20 -10.22 17.54 -2.92
C ASN A 20 -9.62 18.28 -1.69
N GLY A 21 -8.33 18.03 -1.40
CA GLY A 21 -7.63 18.66 -0.27
C GLY A 21 -6.93 19.98 -0.64
N ASP A 22 -6.59 20.77 0.38
CA ASP A 22 -5.77 21.97 0.20
C ASP A 22 -4.30 21.62 -0.10
N LYS A 23 -3.60 22.47 -0.87
CA LYS A 23 -2.20 22.24 -1.27
C LYS A 23 -1.21 22.26 -0.11
N SER A 24 -1.57 22.87 1.02
CA SER A 24 -0.77 22.90 2.25
C SER A 24 -0.77 21.56 3.00
N VAL A 25 -1.71 20.66 2.69
CA VAL A 25 -1.81 19.36 3.34
C VAL A 25 -0.74 18.42 2.77
N PRO A 26 -0.02 17.67 3.63
CA PRO A 26 0.85 16.58 3.21
C PRO A 26 0.15 15.63 2.24
N LYS A 27 0.82 15.26 1.16
CA LYS A 27 0.18 14.48 0.08
C LYS A 27 0.26 12.98 0.30
N GLU A 28 1.19 12.55 1.14
CA GLU A 28 1.62 11.16 1.23
C GLU A 28 1.76 10.82 2.71
N TYR A 29 1.02 9.82 3.14
CA TYR A 29 1.06 9.34 4.51
C TYR A 29 1.03 7.83 4.49
N PHE A 30 2.05 7.21 5.07
CA PHE A 30 2.17 5.77 5.19
C PHE A 30 2.30 5.42 6.65
N GLU A 31 1.51 4.46 7.09
CA GLU A 31 1.58 3.92 8.44
C GLU A 31 1.53 2.39 8.35
N VAL A 32 2.52 1.73 8.95
CA VAL A 32 2.68 0.29 8.92
C VAL A 32 2.80 -0.22 10.34
N PHE A 33 2.04 -1.25 10.69
CA PHE A 33 2.09 -1.91 11.99
C PHE A 33 2.57 -3.35 11.82
N CYS A 34 3.48 -3.78 12.67
CA CYS A 34 3.98 -5.16 12.68
C CYS A 34 4.58 -5.52 14.05
N GLU A 35 4.13 -6.63 14.64
CA GLU A 35 4.69 -7.24 15.86
C GLU A 35 4.99 -6.23 16.99
N GLY A 36 4.00 -5.41 17.37
CA GLY A 36 4.14 -4.43 18.45
C GLY A 36 4.98 -3.19 18.08
N GLY A 37 5.43 -3.08 16.82
CA GLY A 37 6.06 -1.89 16.27
C GLY A 37 5.17 -1.15 15.28
N ALA A 38 5.52 0.11 15.03
CA ALA A 38 4.90 0.94 14.00
C ALA A 38 5.95 1.78 13.26
N GLY A 39 5.76 1.97 11.96
CA GLY A 39 6.53 2.87 11.12
C GLY A 39 5.62 3.89 10.44
N ILE A 40 5.95 5.17 10.53
CA ILE A 40 5.18 6.26 9.93
C ILE A 40 6.09 7.08 9.01
N ILE A 41 5.67 7.24 7.77
CA ILE A 41 6.28 8.18 6.82
C ILE A 41 5.27 9.28 6.53
N ASN A 42 5.70 10.53 6.72
CA ASN A 42 4.91 11.70 6.37
C ASN A 42 5.62 12.49 5.26
N ASP A 43 4.95 12.56 4.10
CA ASP A 43 5.31 13.35 2.93
C ASP A 43 6.73 13.13 2.40
N PHE A 44 7.28 11.92 2.60
CA PHE A 44 8.67 11.57 2.31
C PHE A 44 9.71 12.51 2.98
N CYS A 45 9.32 13.20 4.05
CA CYS A 45 10.18 14.13 4.80
C CYS A 45 10.57 13.59 6.17
N THR A 46 9.68 12.83 6.80
CA THR A 46 9.90 12.32 8.15
C THR A 46 9.59 10.84 8.20
N LEU A 47 10.49 10.08 8.81
CA LEU A 47 10.28 8.70 9.21
C LEU A 47 10.25 8.62 10.74
N GLU A 48 9.22 8.02 11.30
CA GLU A 48 9.12 7.68 12.72
C GLU A 48 9.00 6.17 12.88
N LEU A 49 9.85 5.59 13.72
CA LEU A 49 9.79 4.19 14.10
C LEU A 49 9.48 4.10 15.59
N ARG A 50 8.42 3.38 15.94
CA ARG A 50 7.95 3.20 17.31
C ARG A 50 7.98 1.73 17.70
N ARG A 51 8.53 1.43 18.88
CA ARG A 51 8.54 0.08 19.48
C ARG A 51 8.84 0.18 20.97
N ASP A 52 8.19 -0.64 21.79
CA ASP A 52 8.42 -0.71 23.24
C ASP A 52 8.36 0.66 23.95
N GLY A 53 7.43 1.53 23.52
CA GLY A 53 7.28 2.89 24.04
C GLY A 53 8.38 3.88 23.61
N LYS A 54 9.35 3.47 22.80
CA LYS A 54 10.41 4.33 22.26
C LYS A 54 10.06 4.80 20.86
N THR A 55 10.49 6.01 20.51
CA THR A 55 10.35 6.59 19.17
C THR A 55 11.72 7.02 18.65
N VAL A 56 12.07 6.57 17.44
CA VAL A 56 13.21 7.07 16.67
C VAL A 56 12.67 7.84 15.48
N SER A 57 13.07 9.11 15.34
CA SER A 57 12.64 9.96 14.24
C SER A 57 13.83 10.40 13.39
N THR A 58 13.68 10.30 12.07
CA THR A 58 14.63 10.81 11.08
C THR A 58 13.92 11.80 10.18
N LYS A 59 14.60 12.91 9.87
CA LYS A 59 14.11 13.92 8.92
C LYS A 59 15.05 13.97 7.73
N SER A 60 14.47 14.09 6.54
CA SER A 60 15.17 14.29 5.28
C SER A 60 14.55 15.45 4.51
N ARG A 61 15.26 15.93 3.49
CA ARG A 61 14.62 16.74 2.46
C ARG A 61 13.57 15.87 1.76
N ARG A 62 12.44 16.47 1.39
CA ARG A 62 11.43 15.81 0.56
C ARG A 62 12.08 15.25 -0.70
N ASP A 63 12.09 13.94 -0.80
CA ASP A 63 12.56 13.21 -1.97
C ASP A 63 11.57 12.08 -2.27
N LYS A 64 10.86 12.21 -3.40
CA LYS A 64 9.91 11.18 -3.88
C LYS A 64 10.60 10.08 -4.68
N GLY A 65 11.93 10.17 -4.88
CA GLY A 65 12.71 9.16 -5.59
C GLY A 65 12.69 9.28 -7.12
N HIS A 66 11.96 10.24 -7.72
CA HIS A 66 11.82 10.33 -9.18
C HIS A 66 13.18 10.39 -9.91
N ASN A 67 14.12 11.20 -9.43
CA ASN A 67 15.44 11.31 -10.05
C ASN A 67 16.21 9.98 -9.97
N ARG A 68 16.09 9.28 -8.83
CA ARG A 68 16.76 8.01 -8.61
C ARG A 68 16.16 6.90 -9.47
N GLU A 69 14.83 6.87 -9.61
CA GLU A 69 14.12 5.94 -10.49
C GLU A 69 14.57 6.10 -11.96
N ILE A 70 14.62 7.34 -12.45
CA ILE A 70 15.08 7.65 -13.81
C ILE A 70 16.54 7.22 -14.00
N GLU A 71 17.40 7.56 -13.04
CA GLU A 71 18.82 7.20 -13.08
C GLU A 71 19.01 5.68 -13.16
N LEU A 72 18.33 4.92 -12.29
CA LEU A 72 18.39 3.46 -12.29
C LEU A 72 17.87 2.86 -13.59
N THR A 73 16.79 3.41 -14.14
CA THR A 73 16.21 2.98 -15.41
C THR A 73 17.16 3.20 -16.57
N LEU A 74 17.76 4.40 -16.68
CA LEU A 74 18.73 4.72 -17.72
C LEU A 74 19.99 3.84 -17.61
N ASN A 75 20.46 3.57 -16.39
CA ASN A 75 21.60 2.69 -16.15
C ASN A 75 21.30 1.24 -16.57
N ALA A 76 20.11 0.72 -16.27
CA ALA A 76 19.69 -0.60 -16.72
C ALA A 76 19.66 -0.69 -18.25
N MET A 77 19.09 0.32 -18.93
CA MET A 77 19.03 0.37 -20.39
C MET A 77 20.41 0.46 -21.05
N ARG A 78 21.31 1.28 -20.50
CA ARG A 78 22.66 1.48 -21.07
C ARG A 78 23.58 0.29 -20.88
N ASN A 79 23.48 -0.37 -19.71
CA ASN A 79 24.42 -1.42 -19.32
C ASN A 79 23.85 -2.83 -19.49
N GLY A 80 22.62 -2.99 -19.99
CA GLY A 80 21.94 -4.28 -20.12
C GLY A 80 21.61 -4.93 -18.77
N GLY A 81 21.42 -4.10 -17.73
CA GLY A 81 21.07 -4.57 -16.39
C GLY A 81 19.57 -4.91 -16.26
N PRO A 82 19.17 -5.56 -15.16
CA PRO A 82 17.76 -5.81 -14.90
C PRO A 82 17.00 -4.48 -14.72
N SER A 83 15.71 -4.49 -15.07
CA SER A 83 14.81 -3.37 -14.78
C SER A 83 14.79 -3.08 -13.26
N PRO A 84 14.77 -1.80 -12.83
CA PRO A 84 14.69 -1.45 -11.41
C PRO A 84 13.45 -2.02 -10.70
N ILE A 85 12.38 -2.23 -11.46
CA ILE A 85 11.15 -2.89 -11.02
C ILE A 85 10.93 -4.11 -11.93
N PRO A 86 10.79 -5.34 -11.39
CA PRO A 86 10.45 -6.52 -12.17
C PRO A 86 9.17 -6.32 -12.99
N PHE A 87 9.13 -6.88 -14.20
CA PHE A 87 7.96 -6.75 -15.08
C PHE A 87 6.71 -7.40 -14.47
N GLU A 88 6.88 -8.50 -13.75
CA GLU A 88 5.79 -9.20 -13.06
C GLU A 88 5.11 -8.33 -12.00
N ASP A 89 5.88 -7.57 -11.23
CA ASP A 89 5.37 -6.62 -10.23
C ASP A 89 4.52 -5.53 -10.90
N LEU A 90 4.98 -4.99 -12.04
CA LEU A 90 4.23 -4.00 -12.81
C LEU A 90 2.89 -4.56 -13.31
N VAL A 91 2.88 -5.82 -13.75
CA VAL A 91 1.66 -6.51 -14.19
C VAL A 91 0.73 -6.75 -13.00
N GLU A 92 1.25 -7.17 -11.83
CA GLU A 92 0.44 -7.41 -10.63
C GLU A 92 -0.22 -6.13 -10.12
N VAL A 93 0.53 -5.02 -10.05
CA VAL A 93 -0.01 -3.70 -9.69
C VAL A 93 -1.08 -3.24 -10.68
N THR A 94 -0.85 -3.43 -11.98
CA THR A 94 -1.84 -3.08 -13.02
C THR A 94 -3.13 -3.88 -12.85
N LYS A 95 -3.03 -5.19 -12.59
CA LYS A 95 -4.19 -6.04 -12.29
C LYS A 95 -4.91 -5.58 -11.02
N ALA A 96 -4.18 -5.22 -9.97
CA ALA A 96 -4.75 -4.69 -8.75
C ALA A 96 -5.56 -3.40 -8.99
N CYS A 97 -5.05 -2.48 -9.81
CA CYS A 97 -5.77 -1.27 -10.21
C CYS A 97 -7.12 -1.59 -10.89
N PHE A 98 -7.12 -2.53 -11.84
CA PHE A 98 -8.36 -2.96 -12.50
C PHE A 98 -9.31 -3.67 -11.54
N ALA A 99 -8.79 -4.50 -10.64
CA ALA A 99 -9.61 -5.18 -9.64
C ALA A 99 -10.25 -4.21 -8.64
N VAL A 100 -9.54 -3.17 -8.21
CA VAL A 100 -10.11 -2.11 -7.37
C VAL A 100 -11.24 -1.38 -8.12
N HIS A 101 -11.03 -1.04 -9.39
CA HIS A 101 -12.07 -0.40 -10.19
C HIS A 101 -13.31 -1.31 -10.40
N GLN A 102 -13.07 -2.59 -10.67
CA GLN A 102 -14.13 -3.58 -10.77
C GLN A 102 -14.87 -3.74 -9.45
N SER A 103 -14.15 -3.83 -8.33
CA SER A 103 -14.69 -3.96 -6.97
C SER A 103 -15.63 -2.81 -6.64
N ILE A 104 -15.26 -1.58 -6.99
CA ILE A 104 -16.12 -0.39 -6.86
C ILE A 104 -17.41 -0.55 -7.68
N SER A 105 -17.30 -1.09 -8.89
CA SER A 105 -18.44 -1.23 -9.82
C SER A 105 -19.43 -2.31 -9.36
N VAL A 106 -18.94 -3.40 -8.77
CA VAL A 106 -19.79 -4.54 -8.34
C VAL A 106 -20.14 -4.53 -6.85
N GLY A 107 -19.48 -3.68 -6.05
CA GLY A 107 -19.69 -3.60 -4.60
C GLY A 107 -19.19 -4.82 -3.82
N GLN A 108 -18.25 -5.59 -4.37
CA GLN A 108 -17.73 -6.83 -3.79
C GLN A 108 -16.22 -6.94 -3.94
N SER A 109 -15.59 -7.79 -3.12
CA SER A 109 -14.17 -8.09 -3.23
C SER A 109 -13.84 -8.81 -4.55
N VAL A 110 -12.76 -8.39 -5.21
CA VAL A 110 -12.24 -9.03 -6.43
C VAL A 110 -10.88 -9.65 -6.13
N TRP A 111 -10.73 -10.93 -6.43
CA TRP A 111 -9.51 -11.69 -6.17
C TRP A 111 -8.61 -11.72 -7.41
N LEU A 112 -7.31 -11.45 -7.23
CA LEU A 112 -6.33 -11.46 -8.33
C LEU A 112 -5.77 -12.85 -8.64
N LYS A 113 -5.85 -13.78 -7.69
CA LYS A 113 -5.35 -15.17 -7.82
C LYS A 113 -6.53 -16.13 -7.58
N GLU A 114 -6.58 -17.19 -8.37
CA GLU A 114 -7.73 -18.13 -8.48
C GLU A 114 -8.08 -18.88 -7.17
N ASN A 115 -7.18 -18.89 -6.18
CA ASN A 115 -7.31 -19.64 -4.92
C ASN A 115 -7.15 -18.78 -3.65
N ALA A 116 -7.57 -17.51 -3.67
CA ALA A 116 -7.54 -16.73 -2.44
C ALA A 116 -8.56 -17.26 -1.40
N PRO A 117 -8.20 -17.32 -0.10
CA PRO A 117 -9.10 -17.83 0.93
C PRO A 117 -10.39 -17.00 0.94
N ARG A 118 -11.51 -17.66 0.68
CA ARG A 118 -12.83 -17.05 0.86
C ARG A 118 -12.99 -16.78 2.34
N LEU A 119 -13.14 -15.52 2.72
CA LEU A 119 -13.65 -15.20 4.06
C LEU A 119 -14.94 -16.01 4.25
N PRO A 120 -15.11 -16.73 5.38
CA PRO A 120 -16.36 -17.42 5.63
C PRO A 120 -17.48 -16.39 5.55
N ALA A 121 -18.53 -16.73 4.78
CA ALA A 121 -19.75 -15.95 4.74
C ALA A 121 -20.19 -15.67 6.18
N GLU A 122 -20.42 -14.39 6.45
CA GLU A 122 -20.86 -13.79 7.71
C GLU A 122 -21.21 -14.83 8.78
N ALA A 123 -20.38 -14.93 9.81
CA ALA A 123 -20.81 -15.55 11.06
C ALA A 123 -22.05 -14.78 11.49
N THR A 124 -23.21 -15.40 11.31
CA THR A 124 -24.47 -14.92 11.87
C THR A 124 -24.22 -14.73 13.35
N TYR A 125 -24.07 -13.46 13.77
CA TYR A 125 -24.24 -13.08 15.15
C TYR A 125 -25.69 -13.43 15.48
N SER A 126 -25.89 -14.60 16.08
CA SER A 126 -27.15 -14.93 16.73
C SER A 126 -27.30 -13.95 17.89
N ASP A 127 -28.19 -12.98 17.71
CA ASP A 127 -28.68 -12.11 18.77
C ASP A 127 -28.95 -12.96 20.01
N GLY A 128 -28.20 -12.66 21.07
CA GLY A 128 -28.57 -13.08 22.40
C GLY A 128 -29.89 -12.42 22.76
N ALA A 129 -30.97 -13.19 22.71
CA ALA A 129 -32.25 -12.82 23.28
C ALA A 129 -32.80 -14.00 24.08
N SER A 130 -32.78 -13.79 25.41
CA SER A 130 -33.47 -14.51 26.51
C SER A 130 -32.73 -15.68 27.14
#